data_AF-A0A3D0ZYI8-F1
#
_entry.id   AF-A0A3D0ZYI8-F1
#
_cell.length_a   1.000
_cell.length_b   1.000
_cell.length_c   1.000
_cell.angle_alpha   90.00
_cell.angle_beta   90.00
_cell.angle_gamma   90.00
#
_symmetry.space_group_name_H-M   'P 1'
#
loop_
_entity.id
_entity.type
_entity.pdbx_description
1 polymer ?
#
loop_
_entity_poly.entity_id
_entity_poly.type
_entity_poly.pdbx_seq_one_letter_code
_entity_poly.pdbx_strand_id
1 'polypeptide(L)'
;MGEIDLYRYNAEDEKDRYVFYYTYQEPLSDIVEKLEGLLEYRVYVYDVFPGMNTKEETLEDPISVITTIGTEMIIPPKTKVTIFDMATILFGEAEEES
;
A
#
# COMPACT_ATOMS: atom_id res chain seq x y z
N MET A 1 -1.02 13.99 -21.43
CA MET A 1 -1.60 13.33 -20.25
C MET A 1 -0.51 13.34 -19.20
N GLY A 2 -0.79 13.82 -17.98
CA GLY A 2 0.21 13.83 -16.91
C GLY A 2 0.54 12.39 -16.51
N GLU A 3 1.82 12.10 -16.31
CA GLU A 3 2.25 10.86 -15.69
C GLU A 3 1.91 10.95 -14.20
N ILE A 4 1.32 9.89 -13.64
CA ILE A 4 0.98 9.82 -12.22
C ILE A 4 1.96 8.88 -11.54
N ASP A 5 2.63 9.39 -10.52
CA ASP A 5 3.52 8.62 -9.68
C ASP A 5 2.72 7.98 -8.54
N LEU A 6 2.89 6.67 -8.37
CA LEU A 6 2.22 5.84 -7.37
C LEU A 6 3.24 5.15 -6.48
N TYR A 7 3.04 5.28 -5.18
CA TYR A 7 3.86 4.68 -4.13
C TYR A 7 3.12 3.45 -3.61
N ARG A 8 3.67 2.27 -3.89
CA ARG A 8 3.04 0.98 -3.56
C ARG A 8 3.65 0.38 -2.31
N TYR A 9 2.79 0.02 -1.37
CA TYR A 9 3.11 -0.74 -0.17
C TYR A 9 2.37 -2.07 -0.22
N ASN A 10 3.09 -3.16 0.03
CA ASN A 10 2.50 -4.48 0.21
C ASN A 10 2.46 -4.78 1.71
N ALA A 11 1.40 -5.42 2.17
CA ALA A 11 1.35 -6.05 3.48
C ALA A 11 0.89 -7.49 3.29
N GLU A 12 1.63 -8.45 3.85
CA GLU A 12 1.29 -9.87 3.72
C GLU A 12 1.51 -10.64 5.02
N ASP A 13 0.62 -11.59 5.27
CA ASP A 13 0.77 -12.64 6.29
C ASP A 13 0.76 -14.02 5.61
N GLU A 14 0.56 -15.11 6.37
CA GLU A 14 0.54 -16.47 5.81
C GLU A 14 -0.67 -16.77 4.90
N LYS A 15 -1.73 -15.97 4.96
CA LYS A 15 -3.04 -16.23 4.33
C LYS A 15 -3.42 -15.16 3.31
N ASP A 16 -3.13 -13.91 3.63
CA ASP A 16 -3.69 -12.73 2.99
C ASP A 16 -2.59 -11.76 2.53
N ARG A 17 -2.90 -11.06 1.45
CA ARG A 17 -2.03 -10.02 0.89
C ARG A 17 -2.84 -8.79 0.52
N TYR A 18 -2.38 -7.66 1.04
CA TYR A 18 -2.95 -6.34 0.82
C TYR A 18 -1.97 -5.48 0.02
N VAL A 19 -2.52 -4.64 -0.85
CA VAL A 19 -1.75 -3.69 -1.66
C VAL A 19 -2.36 -2.31 -1.49
N PHE A 20 -1.53 -1.36 -1.06
CA PHE A 20 -1.93 0.02 -0.90
C PHE A 20 -1.17 0.90 -1.90
N TYR A 21 -1.90 1.78 -2.58
CA TYR A 21 -1.34 2.76 -3.49
C TYR A 21 -1.56 4.17 -2.96
N TYR A 22 -0.50 4.97 -2.97
CA TYR A 22 -0.53 6.37 -2.55
C TYR A 22 0.01 7.24 -3.68
N THR A 23 -0.41 8.49 -3.72
CA THR A 23 0.15 9.52 -4.63
C THR A 23 1.38 10.24 -4.04
N TYR A 24 1.84 9.79 -2.87
CA TYR A 24 2.96 10.32 -2.11
C TYR A 24 3.58 9.20 -1.27
N GLN A 25 4.80 9.42 -0.79
CA GLN A 25 5.44 8.49 0.13
C GLN A 25 4.87 8.64 1.54
N GLU A 26 4.01 7.70 1.92
CA GLU A 26 3.39 7.65 3.24
C GLU A 26 4.34 7.01 4.28
N PRO A 27 4.37 7.49 5.54
CA PRO A 27 5.10 6.84 6.62
C PRO A 27 4.57 5.42 6.87
N LEU A 28 5.49 4.50 7.19
CA LEU A 28 5.13 3.10 7.45
C LEU A 28 4.12 2.94 8.60
N SER A 29 4.17 3.80 9.63
CA SER A 29 3.22 3.80 10.75
C SER A 29 1.78 3.91 10.29
N ASP A 30 1.54 4.77 9.29
CA ASP A 30 0.20 5.12 8.85
C ASP A 30 -0.34 4.02 7.91
N ILE A 31 0.55 3.34 7.18
CA ILE A 31 0.23 2.10 6.46
C ILE A 31 -0.24 1.01 7.44
N VAL A 32 0.49 0.85 8.54
CA VAL A 32 0.17 -0.15 9.58
C VAL A 32 -1.15 0.19 10.26
N GLU A 33 -1.37 1.43 10.66
CA GLU A 33 -2.64 1.88 11.25
C GLU A 33 -3.82 1.63 10.29
N LYS A 34 -3.63 1.89 9.00
CA LYS A 34 -4.65 1.61 7.98
C LYS A 34 -4.93 0.12 7.84
N LEU A 35 -3.89 -0.71 7.90
CA LEU A 35 -4.03 -2.17 7.86
C LEU A 35 -4.79 -2.67 9.11
N GLU A 36 -4.46 -2.19 10.30
CA GLU A 36 -5.18 -2.50 11.54
C GLU A 36 -6.66 -2.10 11.46
N GLY A 37 -6.95 -0.91 10.91
CA GLY A 37 -8.32 -0.45 10.68
C GLY A 37 -9.11 -1.31 9.70
N LEU A 38 -8.44 -1.91 8.70
CA LEU A 38 -9.07 -2.84 7.75
C LEU A 38 -9.34 -4.21 8.38
N LEU A 39 -8.40 -4.68 9.19
CA LEU A 39 -8.43 -6.00 9.82
C LEU A 39 -9.27 -6.04 11.10
N GLU A 40 -9.56 -4.87 11.68
CA GLU A 40 -10.26 -4.69 12.96
C GLU A 40 -9.52 -5.31 14.16
N TYR A 41 -8.20 -5.48 14.05
CA TYR A 41 -7.31 -5.94 15.12
C TYR A 41 -5.93 -5.29 15.01
N ARG A 42 -5.14 -5.36 16.09
CA ARG A 42 -3.76 -4.87 16.11
C ARG A 42 -2.82 -5.84 15.42
N VAL A 43 -1.93 -5.31 14.59
CA VAL A 43 -0.96 -6.13 13.88
C VAL A 43 0.40 -6.06 14.55
N TYR A 44 1.06 -7.21 14.62
CA TYR A 44 2.48 -7.29 14.93
C TYR A 44 3.28 -7.34 13.63
N VAL A 45 4.17 -6.37 13.42
CA VAL A 45 5.06 -6.35 12.24
C VAL A 45 6.30 -7.19 12.52
N TYR A 46 6.46 -8.28 11.79
CA TYR A 46 7.61 -9.18 11.88
C TYR A 46 8.86 -8.57 11.26
N ASP A 47 8.73 -8.07 10.04
CA ASP A 47 9.83 -7.53 9.25
C ASP A 47 9.30 -6.59 8.16
N VAL A 48 10.19 -5.74 7.64
CA VAL A 48 9.88 -4.76 6.58
C VAL A 48 10.97 -4.79 5.54
N PHE A 49 10.64 -5.28 4.34
CA PHE A 49 11.57 -5.31 3.22
C PHE A 49 11.41 -4.04 2.38
N PRO A 50 12.46 -3.25 2.18
CA PRO A 50 12.37 -2.09 1.30
C PRO A 50 12.16 -2.52 -0.15
N GLY A 51 11.25 -1.84 -0.84
CA GLY A 51 11.08 -1.99 -2.28
C GLY A 51 12.25 -1.35 -3.02
N MET A 52 12.68 -1.99 -4.11
CA MET A 52 13.80 -1.51 -4.94
C MET A 52 13.42 -1.34 -6.40
N ASN A 53 12.16 -1.61 -6.75
CA ASN A 53 11.70 -1.63 -8.12
C ASN A 53 10.93 -0.35 -8.45
N THR A 54 11.10 0.08 -9.70
CA THR A 54 10.26 1.11 -10.31
C THR A 54 9.77 0.57 -11.65
N LYS A 55 8.48 0.69 -11.91
CA LYS A 55 7.85 0.18 -13.13
C LYS A 55 6.94 1.24 -13.72
N GLU A 56 7.13 1.54 -15.00
CA GLU A 56 6.13 2.28 -15.78
C GLU A 56 5.16 1.28 -16.41
N GLU A 57 3.87 1.52 -16.26
CA GLU A 57 2.85 0.75 -16.96
C GLU A 57 1.61 1.55 -17.31
N THR A 58 0.84 1.03 -18.26
CA THR A 58 -0.51 1.53 -18.55
C THR A 58 -1.50 0.64 -17.81
N LEU A 59 -2.33 1.24 -16.97
CA LEU A 59 -3.30 0.50 -16.18
C LEU A 59 -4.29 -0.24 -17.09
N GLU A 60 -4.48 -1.53 -16.84
CA GLU A 60 -5.52 -2.32 -17.51
C GLU A 60 -6.88 -2.12 -16.82
N ASP A 61 -6.85 -2.08 -15.48
CA ASP A 61 -8.01 -1.91 -14.60
C ASP A 61 -7.92 -0.62 -13.78
N PRO A 62 -9.05 -0.07 -13.28
CA PRO A 62 -9.02 1.04 -12.35
C PRO A 62 -8.30 0.65 -11.05
N ILE A 63 -7.53 1.59 -10.50
CA ILE A 63 -6.85 1.41 -9.21
C ILE A 63 -7.34 2.46 -8.24
N SER A 64 -7.65 2.04 -7.02
CA SER A 64 -7.91 2.95 -5.91
C SER A 64 -6.60 3.40 -5.27
N VAL A 65 -6.45 4.71 -5.08
CA VAL A 65 -5.25 5.35 -4.53
C VAL A 65 -5.61 6.33 -3.43
N ILE A 66 -4.69 6.51 -2.49
CA ILE A 66 -4.83 7.44 -1.37
C ILE A 66 -4.07 8.73 -1.70
N THR A 67 -4.77 9.86 -1.54
CA THR A 67 -4.23 11.19 -1.82
C THR A 67 -3.63 11.82 -0.58
N THR A 68 -2.79 12.86 -0.75
CA THR A 68 -2.10 13.58 0.35
C THR A 68 -3.02 14.16 1.43
N ILE A 69 -4.32 14.27 1.16
CA ILE A 69 -5.34 14.70 2.11
C ILE A 69 -6.10 13.52 2.75
N GLY A 70 -5.58 12.29 2.62
CA GLY A 70 -6.18 11.06 3.13
C GLY A 70 -7.43 10.59 2.38
N THR A 71 -7.81 11.29 1.30
CA THR A 71 -9.01 10.95 0.52
C THR A 71 -8.69 9.88 -0.52
N GLU A 72 -9.61 8.94 -0.69
CA GLU A 72 -9.53 7.90 -1.71
C GLU A 72 -9.95 8.44 -3.08
N MET A 73 -9.19 8.09 -4.12
CA MET A 73 -9.42 8.47 -5.51
C MET A 73 -9.27 7.25 -6.41
N ILE A 74 -10.10 7.14 -7.45
CA ILE A 74 -9.96 6.09 -8.45
C ILE A 74 -9.21 6.63 -9.66
N ILE A 75 -8.09 5.99 -10.00
CA ILE A 75 -7.39 6.22 -11.27
C ILE A 75 -8.05 5.34 -12.33
N PRO A 76 -8.52 5.90 -13.45
CA PRO A 76 -9.20 5.13 -14.48
C PRO A 76 -8.22 4.23 -15.25
N PRO A 77 -8.72 3.14 -15.87
CA PRO A 77 -7.91 2.31 -16.74
C PRO A 77 -7.39 3.12 -17.94
N LYS A 78 -6.36 2.60 -18.61
CA LYS A 78 -5.63 3.24 -19.73
C LYS A 78 -4.85 4.50 -19.32
N THR A 79 -4.67 4.73 -18.03
CA THR A 79 -3.80 5.78 -17.50
C THR A 79 -2.37 5.26 -17.45
N LYS A 80 -1.39 6.04 -17.93
CA LYS A 80 0.03 5.73 -17.75
C LYS A 80 0.47 6.14 -16.35
N VAL A 81 1.06 5.21 -15.61
CA VAL A 81 1.52 5.43 -14.23
C VAL A 81 2.96 4.97 -14.06
N THR A 82 3.66 5.58 -13.12
CA THR A 82 4.95 5.10 -12.61
C THR A 82 4.74 4.56 -11.20
N ILE A 83 4.99 3.27 -10.99
CA ILE A 83 4.83 2.63 -9.69
C ILE A 83 6.21 2.47 -9.05
N PHE A 84 6.35 3.04 -7.86
CA PHE A 84 7.50 2.92 -6.98
C PHE A 84 7.17 1.92 -5.88
N ASP A 85 7.90 0.81 -5.83
CA ASP A 85 7.79 -0.14 -4.73
C ASP A 85 8.48 0.43 -3.51
N MET A 86 7.71 0.65 -2.44
CA MET A 86 8.22 1.28 -1.23
C MET A 86 8.61 0.26 -0.18
N ALA A 87 7.70 -0.67 0.15
CA ALA A 87 7.98 -1.72 1.10
C ALA A 87 7.04 -2.92 0.93
N THR A 88 7.51 -4.06 1.44
CA THR A 88 6.68 -5.22 1.81
C THR A 88 6.75 -5.39 3.33
N ILE A 89 5.59 -5.32 3.97
CA ILE A 89 5.41 -5.47 5.41
C ILE A 89 4.97 -6.90 5.69
N LEU A 90 5.76 -7.65 6.44
CA LEU A 90 5.32 -8.94 6.97
C LEU A 90 4.65 -8.71 8.31
N PHE A 91 3.40 -9.15 8.46
CA PHE A 91 2.63 -8.93 9.68
C PHE A 91 1.93 -10.20 10.17
N GLY A 92 1.50 -10.18 11.42
CA GLY A 92 0.62 -11.17 12.03
C GLY A 92 -0.31 -10.52 13.05
N GLU A 93 -1.21 -11.30 13.62
CA GLU A 93 -2.10 -10.84 14.70
C GLU A 93 -1.29 -10.60 15.98
N ALA A 94 -1.42 -9.42 16.59
CA ALA A 94 -0.83 -9.16 17.89
C ALA A 94 -1.66 -9.87 18.96
N GLU A 95 -1.08 -10.89 19.61
CA GLU A 95 -1.72 -11.50 20.77
C GLU A 95 -1.90 -10.44 21.87
N GLU A 96 -3.14 -10.22 22.34
CA GLU A 96 -3.36 -9.48 23.57
C GLU A 96 -2.78 -10.33 24.71
N GLU A 97 -1.69 -9.86 25.35
CA GLU A 97 -1.21 -10.43 26.59
C GLU A 97 -2.37 -10.41 27.61
N SER A 98 -2.94 -11.60 27.87
CA SER A 98 -3.99 -11.83 28.87
C SER A 98 -3.45 -11.84 30.29
#